data_AF-A0ABD1F1G0-F1
#
_entry.id   AF-A0ABD1F1G0-F1
#
_cell.length_a   1.000
_cell.length_b   1.000
_cell.length_c   1.000
_cell.angle_alpha   90.00
_cell.angle_beta   90.00
_cell.angle_gamma   90.00
#
_symmetry.space_group_name_H-M   'P 1'
#
loop_
_entity.id
_entity.type
_entity.pdbx_description
1 polymer ?
#
loop_
_entity_poly.entity_id
_entity_poly.type
_entity_poly.pdbx_seq_one_letter_code
_entity_poly.pdbx_strand_id
1 'polypeptide(L)'
;MSISDYSVNDLLLNVIDDGPVDEHKPSLILTRFGGSDSNGTERNGAQFARPAKCIPELQTVRIIESKDPNVFYVPECTRVERCGGCCSHVLLACQPIETETVTFTIMKTEYTGNRRLKYIGKEPVFVERHRKCKCGCKIKAEDCTEYQEYNESECRCVCKNIDEEKKCYSNGYKKLWNPDQCACQCREVVPCSTGFQFDYNECRCIQNLLKRRYVLTGSRKEQPQDPAQENN
;
A
#
# COMPACT_ATOMS: atom_id res chain seq x y z
N MET A 1 7.30 29.70 -18.27
CA MET A 1 6.50 29.56 -17.04
C MET A 1 5.98 28.14 -17.01
N SER A 2 6.45 27.32 -16.08
CA SER A 2 6.15 25.89 -16.00
C SER A 2 4.77 25.68 -15.39
N ILE A 3 3.96 24.81 -15.99
CA ILE A 3 2.62 24.40 -15.52
C ILE A 3 2.69 23.60 -14.18
N SER A 4 3.88 23.36 -13.65
CA SER A 4 4.13 22.60 -12.41
C SER A 4 3.77 23.33 -11.10
N ASP A 5 3.42 24.62 -11.14
CA ASP A 5 3.35 25.43 -9.92
C ASP A 5 1.93 25.56 -9.34
N TYR A 6 0.91 25.05 -10.03
CA TYR A 6 -0.46 25.00 -9.53
C TYR A 6 -0.75 23.63 -8.92
N SER A 7 -1.00 23.59 -7.61
CA SER A 7 -1.52 22.39 -6.96
C SER A 7 -2.97 22.20 -7.37
N VAL A 8 -3.41 20.97 -7.62
CA VAL A 8 -4.84 20.67 -7.91
C VAL A 8 -5.76 21.21 -6.81
N ASN A 9 -5.27 21.31 -5.57
CA ASN A 9 -5.99 21.96 -4.48
C ASN A 9 -6.27 23.45 -4.73
N ASP A 10 -5.36 24.17 -5.39
CA ASP A 10 -5.55 25.58 -5.75
C ASP A 10 -6.61 25.74 -6.84
N LEU A 11 -6.76 24.73 -7.71
CA LEU A 11 -7.85 24.65 -8.69
C LEU A 11 -9.18 24.31 -8.03
N LEU A 12 -9.19 23.37 -7.07
CA LEU A 12 -10.40 22.95 -6.37
C LEU A 12 -11.00 24.08 -5.52
N LEU A 13 -10.18 24.97 -4.96
CA LEU A 13 -10.67 26.16 -4.25
C LEU A 13 -11.55 27.06 -5.14
N ASN A 14 -11.30 27.08 -6.45
CA ASN A 14 -12.08 27.88 -7.41
C ASN A 14 -13.38 27.19 -7.86
N VAL A 15 -13.59 25.92 -7.46
CA VAL A 15 -14.78 25.11 -7.81
C VAL A 15 -15.75 24.99 -6.62
N ILE A 16 -15.35 25.48 -5.44
CA ILE A 16 -16.25 25.54 -4.29
C ILE A 16 -17.24 26.68 -4.51
N ASP A 17 -18.46 26.35 -4.92
CA ASP A 17 -19.59 27.29 -4.90
C ASP A 17 -19.81 27.80 -3.46
N ASP A 18 -19.96 29.11 -3.29
CA ASP A 18 -20.09 29.82 -1.99
C ASP A 18 -18.92 29.63 -1.00
N GLY A 19 -17.70 29.39 -1.50
CA GLY A 19 -16.49 29.41 -0.67
C GLY A 19 -16.24 30.78 -0.02
N PRO A 20 -15.64 30.85 1.18
CA PRO A 20 -15.32 32.13 1.82
C PRO A 20 -14.36 32.91 0.92
N VAL A 21 -14.80 34.10 0.46
CA VAL A 21 -14.00 35.00 -0.37
C VAL A 21 -12.81 35.48 0.43
N ASP A 22 -11.60 35.17 -0.03
CA ASP A 22 -10.37 35.56 0.65
C ASP A 22 -10.11 37.07 0.46
N GLU A 23 -10.74 37.90 1.29
CA GLU A 23 -10.41 39.33 1.39
C GLU A 23 -9.06 39.52 2.11
N HIS A 24 -7.95 39.14 1.47
CA HIS A 24 -6.62 39.59 1.87
C HIS A 24 -6.42 41.06 1.47
N LYS A 25 -7.15 41.96 2.14
CA LYS A 25 -6.64 43.28 2.53
C LYS A 25 -6.56 43.26 4.06
N PRO A 26 -5.42 43.63 4.68
CA PRO A 26 -5.35 43.76 6.12
C PRO A 26 -6.31 44.86 6.55
N SER A 27 -7.49 44.46 7.01
CA SER A 27 -8.45 45.35 7.63
C SER A 27 -7.92 45.70 9.00
N LEU A 28 -7.23 46.85 9.09
CA LEU A 28 -7.00 47.55 10.35
C LEU A 28 -8.34 48.09 10.86
N ILE A 29 -9.27 47.22 11.25
CA ILE A 29 -10.43 47.63 12.04
C ILE A 29 -10.05 47.50 13.50
N LEU A 30 -9.66 48.65 14.03
CA LEU A 30 -9.70 49.01 15.45
C LEU A 30 -11.06 48.57 16.03
N THR A 31 -11.08 47.50 16.82
CA THR A 31 -12.25 47.11 17.62
C THR A 31 -12.52 48.17 18.68
N ARG A 32 -13.35 49.14 18.29
CA ARG A 32 -13.89 50.19 19.16
C ARG A 32 -15.19 49.71 19.82
N PHE A 33 -15.12 48.67 20.64
CA PHE A 33 -16.11 48.43 21.70
C PHE A 33 -15.39 47.77 22.88
N GLY A 34 -15.21 48.54 23.94
CA GLY A 34 -14.58 48.11 25.18
C GLY A 34 -15.50 47.20 25.99
N GLY A 35 -14.91 46.11 26.49
CA GLY A 35 -15.42 45.29 27.58
C GLY A 35 -14.22 44.85 28.41
N SER A 36 -14.07 45.44 29.58
CA SER A 36 -13.03 45.13 30.55
C SER A 36 -13.31 43.76 31.17
N ASP A 37 -12.67 42.71 30.67
CA ASP A 37 -12.47 41.47 31.42
C ASP A 37 -10.97 41.22 31.57
N SER A 38 -10.50 41.55 32.76
CA SER A 38 -9.18 41.23 33.30
C SER A 38 -9.03 39.72 33.49
N ASN A 39 -8.81 39.00 32.40
CA ASN A 39 -8.06 37.74 32.40
C ASN A 39 -7.65 37.44 30.94
N GLY A 40 -6.48 37.96 30.56
CA GLY A 40 -5.95 37.93 29.20
C GLY A 40 -5.69 36.52 28.68
N THR A 41 -6.72 35.88 28.15
CA THR A 41 -6.57 34.82 27.16
C THR A 41 -6.92 35.42 25.80
N GLU A 42 -5.89 35.91 25.11
CA GLU A 42 -5.98 36.21 23.69
C GLU A 42 -6.40 34.92 22.96
N ARG A 43 -7.68 34.79 22.65
CA ARG A 43 -8.15 33.75 21.75
C ARG A 43 -7.65 34.13 20.37
N ASN A 44 -6.52 33.55 19.95
CA ASN A 44 -6.09 33.64 18.55
C ASN A 44 -7.27 33.20 17.68
N GLY A 45 -7.74 34.11 16.83
CA GLY A 45 -8.81 33.82 15.87
C GLY A 45 -8.41 32.64 14.99
N ALA A 46 -9.39 31.84 14.56
CA ALA A 46 -9.16 30.72 13.67
C ALA A 46 -8.59 31.25 12.34
N GLN A 47 -7.38 30.81 11.99
CA GLN A 47 -6.76 31.09 10.69
C GLN A 47 -7.12 29.98 9.71
N PHE A 48 -7.31 30.34 8.43
CA PHE A 48 -7.53 29.35 7.38
C PHE A 48 -6.29 28.47 7.20
N ALA A 49 -6.52 27.16 7.11
CA ALA A 49 -5.44 26.19 6.90
C ALA A 49 -4.90 26.29 5.47
N ARG A 50 -3.57 26.34 5.34
CA ARG A 50 -2.89 26.26 4.04
C ARG A 50 -2.50 24.82 3.75
N PRO A 51 -2.65 24.32 2.52
CA PRO A 51 -2.26 22.96 2.18
C PRO A 51 -0.74 22.79 2.31
N ALA A 52 -0.31 21.72 2.97
CA ALA A 52 1.09 21.34 3.03
C ALA A 52 1.51 20.77 1.66
N LYS A 53 2.37 21.50 0.93
CA LYS A 53 2.89 21.05 -0.36
C LYS A 53 3.83 19.86 -0.18
N CYS A 54 3.89 18.97 -1.18
CA CYS A 54 4.82 17.85 -1.18
C CYS A 54 6.26 18.33 -1.45
N ILE A 55 7.01 18.59 -0.37
CA ILE A 55 8.39 19.10 -0.42
C ILE A 55 9.26 18.39 0.62
N PRO A 56 10.60 18.46 0.50
CA PRO A 56 11.49 18.01 1.56
C PRO A 56 11.28 18.84 2.84
N GLU A 57 11.00 18.17 3.95
CA GLU A 57 10.80 18.75 5.27
C GLU A 57 11.74 18.07 6.28
N LEU A 58 12.15 18.81 7.32
CA LEU A 58 12.97 18.25 8.38
C LEU A 58 12.14 17.32 9.26
N GLN A 59 12.40 16.01 9.14
CA GLN A 59 11.76 14.99 9.95
C GLN A 59 12.77 14.32 10.88
N THR A 60 12.30 13.90 12.06
CA THR A 60 13.12 13.13 13.01
C THR A 60 13.21 11.69 12.57
N VAL A 61 14.42 11.20 12.33
CA VAL A 61 14.71 9.82 11.91
C VAL A 61 15.56 9.16 13.00
N ARG A 62 15.19 7.94 13.39
CA ARG A 62 16.01 7.09 14.29
C ARG A 62 17.23 6.58 13.53
N ILE A 63 18.41 6.72 14.15
CA ILE A 63 19.68 6.50 13.45
C ILE A 63 20.10 5.02 13.46
N ILE A 64 19.93 4.34 14.59
CA ILE A 64 20.23 2.90 14.75
C ILE A 64 19.19 2.26 15.67
N GLU A 65 18.80 1.03 15.36
CA GLU A 65 18.14 0.11 16.29
C GLU A 65 19.14 -0.94 16.76
N SER A 66 19.62 -0.82 18.00
CA SER A 66 20.50 -1.81 18.62
C SER A 66 19.69 -3.06 18.99
N LYS A 67 20.22 -4.25 18.68
CA LYS A 67 19.67 -5.53 19.17
C LYS A 67 20.10 -5.84 20.60
N ASP A 68 21.17 -5.21 21.08
CA ASP A 68 21.69 -5.39 22.44
C ASP A 68 21.10 -4.32 23.37
N PRO A 69 20.38 -4.70 24.45
CA PRO A 69 19.77 -3.78 25.40
C PRO A 69 20.76 -3.00 26.27
N ASN A 70 22.03 -3.43 26.35
CA ASN A 70 23.07 -2.72 27.10
C ASN A 70 23.80 -1.67 26.25
N VAL A 71 23.60 -1.64 24.93
CA VAL A 71 24.27 -0.71 24.02
C VAL A 71 23.33 0.42 23.61
N PHE A 72 23.79 1.65 23.83
CA PHE A 72 23.04 2.87 23.53
C PHE A 72 23.81 3.77 22.57
N TYR A 73 23.07 4.39 21.64
CA TYR A 73 23.60 5.28 20.63
C TYR A 73 23.15 6.71 20.90
N VAL A 74 24.09 7.66 20.92
CA VAL A 74 23.82 9.07 21.24
C VAL A 74 24.26 9.97 20.07
N PRO A 75 23.36 10.80 19.50
CA PRO A 75 21.92 10.87 19.78
C PRO A 75 21.16 9.65 19.20
N GLU A 76 19.98 9.36 19.75
CA GLU A 76 19.12 8.25 19.25
C GLU A 76 18.43 8.59 17.92
N CYS A 77 18.11 9.87 17.72
CA CYS A 77 17.50 10.39 16.51
C CYS A 77 18.17 11.68 16.05
N THR A 78 18.08 11.96 14.76
CA THR A 78 18.53 13.23 14.16
C THR A 78 17.47 13.74 13.20
N ARG A 79 17.61 15.01 12.78
CA ARG A 79 16.73 15.59 11.77
C ARG A 79 17.38 15.46 10.40
N VAL A 80 16.63 14.91 9.44
CA VAL A 80 17.05 14.79 8.04
C VAL A 80 15.89 15.23 7.15
N GLU A 81 16.20 15.83 6.01
CA GLU A 81 15.18 16.18 5.02
C GLU A 81 14.57 14.90 4.45
N ARG A 82 13.26 14.77 4.62
CA ARG A 82 12.43 13.68 4.11
C ARG A 82 11.22 14.27 3.42
N CYS A 83 10.66 13.56 2.46
CA CYS A 83 9.48 14.04 1.76
C CYS A 83 8.30 14.09 2.73
N GLY A 84 7.70 15.28 2.84
CA GLY A 84 6.56 15.56 3.71
C GLY A 84 5.50 16.37 2.95
N GLY A 85 4.34 16.52 3.57
CA GLY A 85 3.19 17.21 3.00
C GLY A 85 2.13 16.29 2.42
N CYS A 86 1.15 16.90 1.77
CA CYS A 86 -0.06 16.25 1.29
C CYS A 86 -0.11 16.24 -0.24
N CYS A 87 -0.76 15.22 -0.78
CA CYS A 87 -1.13 15.13 -2.19
C CYS A 87 -2.66 15.29 -2.32
N SER A 88 -3.12 15.76 -3.48
CA SER A 88 -4.52 16.06 -3.74
C SER A 88 -5.43 14.82 -3.77
N HIS A 89 -4.88 13.66 -4.12
CA HIS A 89 -5.64 12.42 -4.32
C HIS A 89 -5.18 11.31 -3.38
N VAL A 90 -6.13 10.49 -2.92
CA VAL A 90 -5.89 9.40 -1.95
C VAL A 90 -4.98 8.30 -2.49
N LEU A 91 -4.93 8.11 -3.80
CA LEU A 91 -4.05 7.12 -4.46
C LEU A 91 -2.61 7.62 -4.59
N LEU A 92 -2.35 8.90 -4.31
CA LEU A 92 -1.03 9.50 -4.38
C LEU A 92 -0.38 9.60 -3.00
N ALA A 93 0.94 9.50 -2.97
CA ALA A 93 1.76 9.75 -1.78
C ALA A 93 2.93 10.67 -2.15
N CYS A 94 3.37 11.47 -1.17
CA CYS A 94 4.56 12.31 -1.35
C CYS A 94 5.81 11.42 -1.28
N GLN A 95 6.48 11.26 -2.42
CA GLN A 95 7.58 10.32 -2.61
C GLN A 95 8.85 11.06 -3.09
N PRO A 96 10.04 10.55 -2.76
CA PRO A 96 11.29 11.12 -3.25
C PRO A 96 11.50 10.86 -4.73
N ILE A 97 12.04 11.86 -5.43
CA ILE A 97 12.55 11.76 -6.81
C ILE A 97 14.06 11.61 -6.80
N GLU A 98 14.70 12.34 -5.89
CA GLU A 98 16.16 12.43 -5.80
C GLU A 98 16.55 12.25 -4.34
N THR A 99 17.41 11.27 -4.09
CA THR A 99 17.88 10.91 -2.75
C THR A 99 19.40 10.95 -2.69
N GLU A 100 19.90 11.27 -1.51
CA GLU A 100 21.33 11.37 -1.24
C GLU A 100 21.62 10.77 0.15
N THR A 101 22.73 10.07 0.27
CA THR A 101 23.15 9.50 1.54
C THR A 101 24.03 10.48 2.31
N VAL A 102 23.65 10.80 3.54
CA VAL A 102 24.42 11.66 4.44
C VAL A 102 25.04 10.82 5.55
N THR A 103 26.32 11.04 5.82
CA THR A 103 27.04 10.35 6.89
C THR A 103 27.00 11.17 8.17
N PHE A 104 26.48 10.59 9.24
CA PHE A 104 26.55 11.13 10.60
C PHE A 104 27.56 10.34 11.43
N THR A 105 28.17 10.99 12.41
CA THR A 105 29.00 10.31 13.41
C THR A 105 28.27 10.31 14.74
N ILE A 106 28.02 9.13 15.30
CA ILE A 106 27.31 8.97 16.58
C ILE A 106 28.22 8.33 17.62
N MET A 107 27.87 8.49 18.89
CA MET A 107 28.60 7.89 20.00
C MET A 107 27.95 6.56 20.39
N LYS A 108 28.77 5.51 20.46
CA LYS A 108 28.39 4.22 21.02
C LYS A 108 28.76 4.19 22.50
N THR A 109 27.78 3.85 23.32
CA THR A 109 27.93 3.74 24.77
C THR A 109 27.37 2.39 25.25
N GLU A 110 27.88 1.90 26.36
CA GLU A 110 27.44 0.65 26.97
C GLU A 110 27.13 0.84 28.45
N TYR A 111 26.05 0.22 28.89
CA TYR A 111 25.63 0.24 30.27
C TYR A 111 26.49 -0.71 31.11
N THR A 112 27.20 -0.16 32.09
CA THR A 112 28.12 -0.90 32.96
C THR A 112 27.58 -1.10 34.39
N GLY A 113 26.31 -0.78 34.63
CA GLY A 113 25.70 -0.77 35.97
C GLY A 113 25.80 0.60 36.68
N ASN A 114 25.18 0.72 37.84
CA ASN A 114 25.19 1.93 38.69
C ASN A 114 24.73 3.23 37.99
N ARG A 115 23.78 3.13 37.04
CA ARG A 115 23.25 4.27 36.26
C ARG A 115 24.33 5.03 35.46
N ARG A 116 25.40 4.34 35.06
CA ARG A 116 26.49 4.92 34.27
C ARG A 116 26.55 4.29 32.88
N LEU A 117 26.81 5.12 31.89
CA LEU A 117 27.12 4.73 30.53
C LEU A 117 28.62 4.90 30.31
N LYS A 118 29.27 3.84 29.82
CA LYS A 118 30.68 3.87 29.41
C LYS A 118 30.74 4.22 27.92
N TYR A 119 31.54 5.21 27.57
CA TYR A 119 31.86 5.51 26.18
C TYR A 119 32.70 4.38 25.58
N ILE A 120 32.22 3.78 24.49
CA ILE A 120 32.95 2.76 23.74
C ILE A 120 33.71 3.40 22.58
N GLY A 121 33.03 4.24 21.78
CA GLY A 121 33.62 4.78 20.56
C GLY A 121 32.66 5.63 19.74
N LYS A 122 33.14 6.03 18.56
CA LYS A 122 32.33 6.70 17.52
C LYS A 122 32.09 5.73 16.37
N GLU A 123 30.89 5.78 15.82
CA GLU A 123 30.48 4.95 14.68
C GLU A 123 29.88 5.85 13.59
N PRO A 124 30.30 5.71 12.32
CA PRO A 124 29.67 6.40 11.21
C PRO A 124 28.35 5.70 10.83
N VAL A 125 27.30 6.47 10.58
CA VAL A 125 26.00 5.97 10.13
C VAL A 125 25.56 6.72 8.89
N PHE A 126 25.06 5.96 7.93
CA PHE A 126 24.58 6.46 6.65
C PHE A 126 23.07 6.58 6.72
N VAL A 127 22.55 7.79 6.54
CA VAL A 127 21.11 8.08 6.57
C VAL A 127 20.69 8.71 5.26
N GLU A 128 19.63 8.19 4.67
CA GLU A 128 19.04 8.70 3.45
C GLU A 128 18.36 10.07 3.68
N ARG A 129 18.69 11.03 2.81
CA ARG A 129 18.13 12.38 2.71
C ARG A 129 17.43 12.56 1.36
N HIS A 130 16.25 13.15 1.36
CA HIS A 130 15.50 13.44 0.15
C HIS A 130 15.78 14.88 -0.32
N ARG A 131 16.17 15.06 -1.57
CA ARG A 131 16.46 16.38 -2.17
C ARG A 131 15.29 16.97 -2.94
N LYS A 132 14.50 16.12 -3.61
CA LYS A 132 13.32 16.53 -4.37
C LYS A 132 12.20 15.54 -4.15
N CYS A 133 10.97 16.04 -4.10
CA CYS A 133 9.76 15.26 -3.85
C CYS A 133 8.71 15.53 -4.93
N LYS A 134 7.89 14.52 -5.22
CA LYS A 134 6.65 14.67 -6.00
C LYS A 134 5.57 13.78 -5.44
N CYS A 135 4.33 14.11 -5.77
CA CYS A 135 3.23 13.19 -5.63
C CYS A 135 3.36 12.09 -6.69
N GLY A 136 3.50 10.84 -6.23
CA GLY A 136 3.54 9.64 -7.05
C GLY A 136 2.47 8.64 -6.59
N CYS A 137 2.16 7.66 -7.43
CA CYS A 137 1.22 6.60 -7.08
C CYS A 137 1.73 5.78 -5.89
N LYS A 138 0.82 5.44 -4.97
CA LYS A 138 1.11 4.56 -3.83
C LYS A 138 1.46 3.15 -4.27
N ILE A 139 0.67 2.61 -5.20
CA ILE A 139 0.88 1.32 -5.84
C ILE A 139 1.82 1.55 -7.02
N LYS A 140 2.80 0.67 -7.17
CA LYS A 140 3.72 0.65 -8.30
C LYS A 140 3.47 -0.56 -9.20
N ALA A 141 4.11 -0.57 -10.35
CA ALA A 141 4.04 -1.70 -11.27
C ALA A 141 4.53 -3.01 -10.63
N GLU A 142 5.47 -2.93 -9.67
CA GLU A 142 6.00 -4.10 -8.96
C GLU A 142 4.99 -4.70 -7.96
N ASP A 143 3.98 -3.93 -7.55
CA ASP A 143 2.94 -4.39 -6.63
C ASP A 143 1.82 -5.14 -7.37
N CYS A 144 1.78 -5.08 -8.70
CA CYS A 144 0.79 -5.77 -9.51
C CYS A 144 1.16 -7.25 -9.72
N THR A 145 0.14 -8.11 -9.79
CA THR A 145 0.31 -9.54 -10.09
C THR A 145 0.57 -9.78 -11.58
N GLU A 146 1.02 -10.98 -11.96
CA GLU A 146 1.28 -11.38 -13.36
C GLU A 146 0.04 -11.21 -14.28
N TYR A 147 -1.15 -11.43 -13.72
CA TYR A 147 -2.45 -11.31 -14.41
C TYR A 147 -2.96 -9.87 -14.53
N GLN A 148 -2.26 -8.92 -13.92
CA GLN A 148 -2.58 -7.51 -13.94
C GLN A 148 -1.61 -6.72 -14.81
N GLU A 149 -2.05 -5.55 -15.22
CA GLU A 149 -1.25 -4.53 -15.89
C GLU A 149 -1.41 -3.21 -15.14
N TYR A 150 -0.29 -2.54 -14.87
CA TYR A 150 -0.30 -1.29 -14.13
C TYR A 150 -0.72 -0.11 -15.02
N ASN A 151 -1.80 0.57 -14.64
CA ASN A 151 -2.19 1.82 -15.28
C ASN A 151 -1.67 3.02 -14.47
N GLU A 152 -0.65 3.69 -15.01
CA GLU A 152 -0.01 4.85 -14.38
C GLU A 152 -0.94 6.06 -14.22
N SER A 153 -1.85 6.28 -15.18
CA SER A 153 -2.76 7.43 -15.14
C SER A 153 -3.82 7.34 -14.04
N GLU A 154 -4.14 6.12 -13.62
CA GLU A 154 -5.16 5.84 -12.61
C GLU A 154 -4.55 5.31 -11.30
N CYS A 155 -3.23 5.19 -11.23
CA CYS A 155 -2.50 4.63 -10.08
C CYS A 155 -3.07 3.28 -9.60
N ARG A 156 -3.45 2.38 -10.51
CA ARG A 156 -4.06 1.09 -10.17
C ARG A 156 -3.62 -0.04 -11.08
N CYS A 157 -3.62 -1.25 -10.53
CA CYS A 157 -3.49 -2.48 -11.30
C CYS A 157 -4.85 -2.82 -11.95
N VAL A 158 -4.84 -3.13 -13.23
CA VAL A 158 -6.04 -3.51 -14.02
C VAL A 158 -5.87 -4.94 -14.51
N CYS A 159 -6.93 -5.74 -14.42
CA CYS A 159 -6.90 -7.14 -14.88
C CYS A 159 -6.87 -7.23 -16.40
N LYS A 160 -6.02 -8.13 -16.93
CA LYS A 160 -5.90 -8.37 -18.39
C LYS A 160 -7.09 -9.15 -18.97
N ASN A 161 -7.72 -10.02 -18.18
CA ASN A 161 -8.82 -10.90 -18.59
C ASN A 161 -10.20 -10.20 -18.53
N ILE A 162 -10.34 -9.11 -19.28
CA ILE A 162 -11.55 -8.28 -19.35
C ILE A 162 -12.79 -9.09 -19.78
N ASP A 163 -12.62 -10.10 -20.64
CA ASP A 163 -13.72 -10.96 -21.10
C ASP A 163 -14.27 -11.86 -19.98
N GLU A 164 -13.41 -12.34 -19.08
CA GLU A 164 -13.84 -13.14 -17.92
C GLU A 164 -14.54 -12.26 -16.89
N GLU A 165 -14.04 -11.04 -16.68
CA GLU A 165 -14.68 -10.05 -15.83
C GLU A 165 -16.11 -9.75 -16.29
N LYS A 166 -16.29 -9.45 -17.58
CA LYS A 166 -17.62 -9.19 -18.16
C LYS A 166 -18.57 -10.40 -18.01
N LYS A 167 -18.07 -11.62 -18.25
CA LYS A 167 -18.84 -12.86 -18.06
C LYS A 167 -19.15 -13.14 -16.58
N CYS A 168 -18.31 -12.66 -15.67
CA CYS A 168 -18.55 -12.75 -14.24
C CYS A 168 -19.73 -11.87 -13.83
N TYR A 169 -19.72 -10.60 -14.27
CA TYR A 169 -20.77 -9.65 -13.97
C TYR A 169 -22.13 -10.02 -14.59
N SER A 170 -22.16 -10.68 -15.75
CA SER A 170 -23.43 -11.17 -16.31
C SER A 170 -24.10 -12.22 -15.41
N ASN A 171 -23.31 -12.97 -14.63
CA ASN A 171 -23.78 -13.89 -13.60
C ASN A 171 -23.61 -13.32 -12.18
N GLY A 172 -23.68 -12.00 -12.04
CA GLY A 172 -23.39 -11.28 -10.79
C GLY A 172 -24.30 -11.63 -9.61
N TYR A 173 -25.41 -12.32 -9.82
CA TYR A 173 -26.29 -12.82 -8.76
C TYR A 173 -25.70 -14.02 -7.99
N LYS A 174 -24.85 -14.83 -8.63
CA LYS A 174 -24.17 -16.00 -8.01
C LYS A 174 -22.66 -15.84 -7.91
N LYS A 175 -22.08 -14.99 -8.75
CA LYS A 175 -20.63 -14.77 -8.82
C LYS A 175 -20.25 -13.36 -8.44
N LEU A 176 -18.99 -13.18 -8.03
CA LEU A 176 -18.36 -11.92 -7.70
C LEU A 176 -16.96 -11.89 -8.31
N TRP A 177 -16.62 -10.77 -8.94
CA TRP A 177 -15.28 -10.55 -9.47
C TRP A 177 -14.34 -10.08 -8.36
N ASN A 178 -13.18 -10.73 -8.24
CA ASN A 178 -12.12 -10.30 -7.35
C ASN A 178 -11.03 -9.57 -8.17
N PRO A 179 -10.86 -8.25 -8.00
CA PRO A 179 -9.90 -7.47 -8.78
C PRO A 179 -8.43 -7.74 -8.39
N ASP A 180 -8.17 -8.18 -7.15
CA ASP A 180 -6.81 -8.47 -6.68
C ASP A 180 -6.28 -9.79 -7.27
N GLN A 181 -7.18 -10.76 -7.47
CA GLN A 181 -6.85 -12.05 -8.06
C GLN A 181 -7.17 -12.16 -9.54
N CYS A 182 -7.86 -11.16 -10.12
CA CYS A 182 -8.38 -11.19 -11.48
C CYS A 182 -9.18 -12.47 -11.76
N ALA A 183 -10.03 -12.86 -10.82
CA ALA A 183 -10.74 -14.13 -10.88
C ALA A 183 -12.21 -13.97 -10.49
N CYS A 184 -13.06 -14.72 -11.17
CA CYS A 184 -14.49 -14.80 -10.88
C CYS A 184 -14.75 -15.89 -9.83
N GLN A 185 -15.30 -15.50 -8.68
CA GLN A 185 -15.53 -16.39 -7.55
C GLN A 185 -17.03 -16.56 -7.29
N CYS A 186 -17.42 -17.68 -6.69
CA CYS A 186 -18.79 -17.88 -6.22
C CYS A 186 -19.00 -17.05 -4.95
N ARG A 187 -20.16 -16.38 -4.85
CA ARG A 187 -20.53 -15.62 -3.64
C ARG A 187 -20.66 -16.53 -2.41
N GLU A 188 -21.19 -17.72 -2.63
CA GLU A 188 -21.37 -18.73 -1.60
C GLU A 188 -20.73 -20.03 -2.05
N VAL A 189 -19.88 -20.60 -1.20
CA VAL A 189 -19.29 -21.91 -1.38
C VAL A 189 -19.83 -22.80 -0.26
N VAL A 190 -20.67 -23.76 -0.64
CA VAL A 190 -21.30 -24.69 0.31
C VAL A 190 -20.61 -26.05 0.29
N PRO A 191 -20.44 -26.71 1.44
CA PRO A 191 -19.91 -28.07 1.48
C PRO A 191 -20.91 -29.04 0.84
N CYS A 192 -20.44 -29.84 -0.11
CA CYS A 192 -21.28 -30.82 -0.79
C CYS A 192 -21.42 -32.11 0.03
N SER A 193 -22.59 -32.73 -0.07
CA SER A 193 -22.86 -34.06 0.51
C SER A 193 -22.07 -35.17 -0.20
N THR A 194 -21.96 -36.34 0.44
CA THR A 194 -21.22 -37.50 -0.08
C THR A 194 -21.63 -37.84 -1.52
N GLY A 195 -20.64 -37.96 -2.41
CA GLY A 195 -20.86 -38.25 -3.83
C GLY A 195 -21.07 -37.02 -4.72
N PHE A 196 -21.05 -35.81 -4.17
CA PHE A 196 -21.11 -34.55 -4.91
C PHE A 196 -19.80 -33.75 -4.77
N GLN A 197 -19.44 -33.01 -5.82
CA GLN A 197 -18.31 -32.10 -5.85
C GLN A 197 -18.81 -30.69 -6.18
N PHE A 198 -18.25 -29.67 -5.52
CA PHE A 198 -18.61 -28.28 -5.80
C PHE A 198 -18.00 -27.85 -7.13
N ASP A 199 -18.85 -27.39 -8.06
CA ASP A 199 -18.40 -26.81 -9.32
C ASP A 199 -18.31 -25.28 -9.19
N TYR A 200 -17.10 -24.74 -9.35
CA TYR A 200 -16.83 -23.30 -9.30
C TYR A 200 -17.33 -22.54 -10.54
N ASN A 201 -17.62 -23.23 -11.64
CA ASN A 201 -18.22 -22.63 -12.84
C ASN A 201 -19.72 -22.42 -12.68
N GLU A 202 -20.42 -23.35 -12.04
CA GLU A 202 -21.88 -23.27 -11.84
C GLU A 202 -22.28 -22.79 -10.44
N CYS A 203 -21.32 -22.70 -9.51
CA CYS A 203 -21.52 -22.38 -8.10
C CYS A 203 -22.56 -23.28 -7.43
N ARG A 204 -22.47 -24.60 -7.69
CA ARG A 204 -23.37 -25.61 -7.11
C ARG A 204 -22.67 -26.97 -6.96
N CYS A 205 -23.23 -27.81 -6.11
CA CYS A 205 -22.81 -29.21 -5.98
C CYS A 205 -23.32 -30.04 -7.15
N ILE A 206 -22.40 -30.63 -7.92
CA ILE A 206 -22.71 -31.55 -9.02
C ILE A 206 -22.30 -32.98 -8.64
N GLN A 207 -22.99 -33.98 -9.18
CA GLN A 207 -22.73 -35.38 -8.84
C GLN A 207 -21.38 -35.81 -9.42
N ASN A 208 -20.50 -36.36 -8.57
CA ASN A 208 -19.21 -36.86 -9.01
C ASN A 208 -19.41 -38.22 -9.70
N LEU A 209 -19.58 -38.20 -11.03
CA LEU A 209 -19.59 -39.40 -11.85
C LEU A 209 -18.16 -39.95 -11.91
N LEU A 210 -17.70 -40.58 -10.83
CA LEU A 210 -16.59 -41.51 -10.91
C LEU A 210 -16.99 -42.55 -11.95
N LYS A 211 -16.40 -42.47 -13.16
CA LYS A 211 -16.53 -43.54 -14.18
C LYS A 211 -16.14 -44.83 -13.48
N ARG A 212 -17.13 -45.64 -13.08
CA ARG A 212 -16.90 -47.01 -12.63
C ARG A 212 -16.18 -47.70 -13.77
N ARG A 213 -14.86 -47.86 -13.66
CA ARG A 213 -14.15 -48.88 -14.44
C ARG A 213 -14.74 -50.19 -13.95
N TYR A 214 -15.72 -50.73 -14.67
CA TYR A 214 -16.10 -52.11 -14.51
C TYR A 214 -14.86 -52.93 -14.85
N VAL A 215 -14.17 -53.43 -13.83
CA VAL A 215 -13.24 -54.54 -13.99
C VAL A 215 -14.13 -55.72 -14.32
N LEU A 216 -14.23 -56.08 -15.61
CA LEU A 216 -14.85 -57.33 -16.04
C LEU A 216 -13.94 -58.48 -15.56
N THR A 217 -14.19 -58.97 -14.35
CA THR A 217 -13.60 -60.21 -13.85
C THR A 217 -14.25 -61.41 -14.52
N GLY A 218 -13.58 -61.93 -15.54
CA GLY A 218 -13.37 -63.37 -15.76
C GLY A 218 -14.51 -64.21 -16.33
N SER A 219 -14.26 -64.80 -17.51
CA SER A 219 -14.62 -66.19 -17.80
C SER A 219 -13.48 -66.88 -18.54
N ARG A 220 -12.85 -67.82 -17.82
CA ARG A 220 -12.04 -68.99 -18.24
C ARG A 220 -12.79 -69.78 -19.35
N LYS A 221 -12.25 -70.52 -20.32
CA LYS A 221 -10.96 -71.10 -20.76
C LYS A 221 -11.07 -71.20 -22.31
N GLU A 222 -10.00 -71.25 -23.09
CA GLU A 222 -9.31 -72.50 -23.52
C GLU A 222 -7.93 -72.17 -24.12
N GLN A 223 -6.93 -72.96 -23.73
CA GLN A 223 -5.60 -73.02 -24.34
C GLN A 223 -5.65 -73.76 -25.68
N PRO A 224 -4.70 -73.48 -26.59
CA PRO A 224 -3.86 -74.59 -27.04
C PRO A 224 -2.34 -74.32 -26.94
N GLN A 225 -1.66 -75.30 -26.35
CA GLN A 225 -0.31 -75.85 -26.56
C GLN A 225 0.83 -74.97 -27.13
N ASP A 226 1.86 -74.79 -26.29
CA ASP A 226 3.29 -74.64 -26.64
C ASP A 226 3.89 -76.00 -27.09
N PRO A 227 5.15 -76.11 -27.57
CA PRO A 227 6.07 -75.12 -28.18
C PRO A 227 6.72 -75.65 -29.48
N ALA A 228 7.41 -74.78 -30.23
CA ALA A 228 8.57 -75.20 -31.01
C ALA A 228 9.65 -74.11 -30.97
N GLN A 229 10.73 -74.42 -30.24
CA GLN A 229 12.03 -73.78 -30.42
C GLN A 229 12.55 -74.15 -31.81
N GLU A 230 13.09 -73.19 -32.55
CA GLU A 230 14.19 -73.50 -33.45
C GLU A 230 15.13 -72.29 -33.61
N ASN A 231 16.41 -72.60 -33.45
CA ASN A 231 17.55 -71.71 -33.52
C ASN A 231 17.78 -71.25 -34.97
N ASN A 232 18.07 -69.96 -35.16
CA ASN A 232 19.29 -69.47 -35.82
C ASN A 232 19.43 -67.96 -35.62
#